data_AF-A0A316H4K7-F1
#
_entry.id   AF-A0A316H4K7-F1
#
_cell.length_a   1.000
_cell.length_b   1.000
_cell.length_c   1.000
_cell.angle_alpha   90.00
_cell.angle_beta   90.00
_cell.angle_gamma   90.00
#
_symmetry.space_group_name_H-M   'P 1'
#
loop_
_entity.id
_entity.type
_entity.pdbx_description
1 polymer ?
#
loop_
_entity_poly.entity_id
_entity_poly.type
_entity_poly.pdbx_seq_one_letter_code
_entity_poly.pdbx_strand_id
1 'polypeptide(L)'
;MKDLDDDELQELLNSGLLPDDETLSDSDKHNLQTYQSLFKALNTEPSEGLPMGFAANVRRATQEQAARKSDMRFNLLALLLFVVGLALAYGMLALISPESGDMFLTVVLSYKWVLLTMVAGFLAFLFIDQRLAKRSY
;
A
#
# COMPACT_ATOMS: atom_id res chain seq x y z
N MET A 1 -16.46 -36.42 25.02
CA MET A 1 -15.12 -35.84 25.23
C MET A 1 -15.27 -34.34 25.12
N LYS A 2 -14.52 -33.56 25.90
CA LYS A 2 -14.55 -32.09 25.81
C LYS A 2 -13.56 -31.71 24.70
N ASP A 3 -14.02 -30.94 23.71
CA ASP A 3 -13.13 -30.35 22.72
C ASP A 3 -12.35 -29.21 23.38
N LEU A 4 -11.03 -29.17 23.16
CA LEU A 4 -10.13 -28.16 23.71
C LEU A 4 -10.04 -26.94 22.78
N ASP A 5 -9.83 -25.76 23.37
CA ASP A 5 -9.55 -24.53 22.61
C ASP A 5 -8.07 -24.46 22.17
N ASP A 6 -7.77 -23.65 21.15
CA ASP A 6 -6.42 -23.55 20.56
C ASP A 6 -5.36 -23.11 21.59
N ASP A 7 -5.73 -22.20 22.50
CA ASP A 7 -4.88 -21.73 23.58
C ASP A 7 -4.57 -22.84 24.60
N GLU A 8 -5.56 -23.69 24.92
CA GLU A 8 -5.40 -24.84 25.83
C GLU A 8 -4.48 -25.91 25.21
N LEU A 9 -4.62 -26.17 23.90
CA LEU A 9 -3.75 -27.09 23.15
C LEU A 9 -2.29 -26.61 23.10
N GLN A 10 -2.09 -25.29 22.97
CA GLN A 10 -0.76 -24.70 22.97
C GLN A 10 -0.10 -24.73 24.36
N GLU A 11 -0.88 -24.53 25.42
CA GLU A 11 -0.39 -24.65 26.81
C GLU A 11 -0.01 -26.09 27.17
N LEU A 12 -0.77 -27.09 26.69
CA LEU A 12 -0.44 -28.51 26.83
C LEU A 12 0.90 -28.86 26.13
N LEU A 13 1.13 -28.29 24.95
CA LEU A 13 2.38 -28.46 24.21
C LEU A 13 3.58 -27.81 24.91
N ASN A 14 3.40 -26.62 25.47
CA ASN A 14 4.45 -25.89 26.18
C ASN A 14 4.79 -26.51 27.55
N SER A 15 3.79 -27.10 28.22
CA SER A 15 3.97 -27.73 29.54
C SER A 15 4.54 -29.16 29.47
N GLY A 16 4.62 -29.76 28.28
CA GLY A 16 5.14 -31.12 28.09
C GLY A 16 4.26 -32.23 28.67
N LEU A 17 3.05 -31.88 29.12
CA LEU A 17 2.06 -32.80 29.67
C LEU A 17 1.21 -33.34 28.51
N LEU A 18 1.62 -34.45 27.92
CA LEU A 18 0.81 -35.17 26.94
C LEU A 18 -0.31 -35.93 27.69
N PRO A 19 -1.60 -35.58 27.48
CA PRO A 19 -2.71 -36.34 28.07
C PRO A 19 -2.74 -37.77 27.52
N ASP A 20 -3.25 -38.73 28.30
CA ASP A 20 -3.51 -40.09 27.81
C ASP A 20 -4.47 -40.07 26.61
N ASP A 21 -4.19 -40.92 25.63
CA ASP A 21 -4.86 -41.00 24.31
C ASP A 21 -6.40 -41.19 24.40
N GLU A 22 -6.92 -41.61 25.55
CA GLU A 22 -8.36 -41.77 25.77
C GLU A 22 -9.10 -40.48 26.17
N THR A 23 -8.38 -39.40 26.50
CA THR A 23 -8.99 -38.17 27.04
C THR A 23 -9.29 -37.10 25.99
N LEU A 24 -8.67 -37.20 24.81
CA LEU A 24 -8.76 -36.22 23.72
C LEU A 24 -9.74 -36.66 22.64
N SER A 25 -10.48 -35.69 22.11
CA SER A 25 -11.28 -35.85 20.88
C SER A 25 -10.38 -36.16 19.68
N ASP A 26 -10.85 -36.91 18.70
CA ASP A 26 -10.07 -37.22 17.48
C ASP A 26 -9.64 -35.94 16.73
N SER A 27 -10.45 -34.88 16.81
CA SER A 27 -10.12 -33.55 16.27
C SER A 27 -8.95 -32.90 17.01
N ASP A 28 -8.95 -32.96 18.34
CA ASP A 28 -7.90 -32.35 19.17
C ASP A 28 -6.57 -33.07 19.00
N LYS A 29 -6.59 -34.39 18.81
CA LYS A 29 -5.39 -35.17 18.49
C LYS A 29 -4.76 -34.73 17.18
N HIS A 30 -5.58 -34.52 16.14
CA HIS A 30 -5.11 -34.05 14.84
C HIS A 30 -4.53 -32.63 14.93
N ASN A 31 -5.18 -31.74 15.67
CA ASN A 31 -4.70 -30.37 15.88
C ASN A 31 -3.39 -30.35 16.68
N LEU A 32 -3.29 -31.14 17.75
CA LEU A 32 -2.08 -31.24 18.57
C LEU A 32 -0.89 -31.79 17.76
N GLN A 33 -1.11 -32.80 16.91
CA GLN A 33 -0.09 -33.30 15.97
C GLN A 33 0.33 -32.23 14.95
N THR A 34 -0.62 -31.44 14.47
CA THR A 34 -0.35 -30.32 13.56
C THR A 34 0.52 -29.27 14.24
N TYR A 35 0.19 -28.84 15.46
CA TYR A 35 1.01 -27.92 16.24
C TYR A 35 2.39 -28.48 16.55
N GLN A 36 2.52 -29.76 16.91
CA GLN A 36 3.83 -30.42 17.09
C GLN A 36 4.68 -30.35 15.83
N SER A 37 4.08 -30.64 14.67
CA SER A 37 4.80 -30.59 13.39
C SER A 37 5.25 -29.17 13.05
N LEU A 38 4.42 -28.16 13.33
CA LEU A 38 4.72 -26.76 13.11
C LEU A 38 5.85 -26.28 14.02
N PHE A 39 5.78 -26.56 15.32
CA PHE A 39 6.83 -26.18 16.27
C PHE A 39 8.15 -26.87 15.97
N LYS A 40 8.11 -28.14 15.54
CA LYS A 40 9.29 -28.86 15.10
C LYS A 40 9.91 -28.21 13.86
N ALA A 41 9.09 -27.82 12.88
CA ALA A 41 9.56 -27.13 11.69
C ALA A 41 10.14 -25.73 12.01
N LEU A 42 9.51 -24.98 12.92
CA LEU A 42 9.96 -23.65 13.33
C LEU A 42 11.23 -23.67 14.18
N ASN A 43 11.43 -24.71 15.00
CA ASN A 43 12.66 -24.91 15.79
C ASN A 43 13.80 -25.51 14.97
N THR A 44 13.53 -25.99 13.75
CA THR A 44 14.58 -26.49 12.86
C THR A 44 15.14 -25.31 12.07
N GLU A 45 16.43 -25.02 12.25
CA GLU A 45 17.10 -24.00 11.45
C GLU A 45 17.05 -24.41 9.96
N PRO A 46 16.60 -23.52 9.06
CA PRO A 46 16.50 -23.86 7.65
C PRO A 46 17.88 -24.21 7.08
N SER A 47 17.97 -25.31 6.35
CA SER A 47 19.21 -25.82 5.74
C SER A 47 19.81 -24.90 4.69
N GLU A 48 19.00 -24.01 4.13
CA GLU A 48 19.40 -23.03 3.14
C GLU A 48 19.15 -21.62 3.67
N GLY A 49 20.18 -20.78 3.65
CA GLY A 49 20.07 -19.37 3.98
C GLY A 49 19.30 -18.59 2.91
N LEU A 50 19.00 -17.33 3.20
CA LEU A 50 18.36 -16.45 2.23
C LEU A 50 19.20 -16.36 0.93
N PRO A 51 18.57 -16.35 -0.24
CA PRO A 51 19.28 -16.31 -1.51
C PRO A 51 20.18 -15.07 -1.61
N MET A 52 21.32 -15.23 -2.29
CA MET A 52 22.25 -14.12 -2.52
C MET A 52 21.51 -12.97 -3.20
N GLY A 53 21.38 -11.83 -2.51
CA GLY A 53 20.63 -10.67 -3.00
C GLY A 53 19.20 -10.52 -2.47
N PHE A 54 18.72 -11.38 -1.55
CA PHE A 54 17.41 -11.22 -0.90
C PHE A 54 17.23 -9.82 -0.30
N ALA A 55 18.19 -9.36 0.50
CA ALA A 55 18.13 -8.03 1.11
C ALA A 55 18.11 -6.90 0.06
N ALA A 56 18.87 -7.05 -1.04
CA ALA A 56 18.88 -6.08 -2.13
C ALA A 56 17.53 -6.04 -2.87
N ASN A 57 16.92 -7.21 -3.10
CA ASN A 57 15.61 -7.34 -3.74
C ASN A 57 14.50 -6.75 -2.87
N VAL A 58 14.50 -7.05 -1.56
CA VAL A 58 13.53 -6.50 -0.61
C VAL A 58 13.70 -4.99 -0.47
N ARG A 59 14.93 -4.50 -0.36
CA ARG A 59 15.21 -3.06 -0.33
C ARG A 59 14.75 -2.38 -1.61
N ARG A 60 15.02 -2.95 -2.78
CA ARG A 60 14.59 -2.38 -4.05
C ARG A 60 13.06 -2.32 -4.14
N ALA A 61 12.37 -3.40 -3.81
CA ALA A 61 10.92 -3.45 -3.81
C ALA A 61 10.29 -2.41 -2.86
N THR A 62 10.83 -2.28 -1.65
CA THR A 62 10.33 -1.31 -0.66
C THR A 62 10.64 0.14 -1.05
N GLN A 63 11.84 0.40 -1.56
CA GLN A 63 12.26 1.74 -1.98
C GLN A 63 11.51 2.21 -3.22
N GLU A 64 11.23 1.33 -4.19
CA GLU A 64 10.39 1.64 -5.34
C GLU A 64 8.95 1.97 -4.93
N GLN A 65 8.36 1.23 -3.98
CA GLN A 65 7.04 1.56 -3.47
C GLN A 65 7.00 2.92 -2.76
N ALA A 66 8.04 3.25 -1.98
CA ALA A 66 8.16 4.54 -1.31
C ALA A 66 8.34 5.70 -2.30
N ALA A 67 9.21 5.54 -3.30
CA ALA A 67 9.45 6.52 -4.35
C ALA A 67 8.16 6.83 -5.13
N ARG A 68 7.39 5.81 -5.52
CA ARG A 68 6.12 5.98 -6.26
C ARG A 68 5.10 6.83 -5.48
N LYS A 69 4.99 6.62 -4.16
CA LYS A 69 4.09 7.41 -3.31
C LYS A 69 4.54 8.87 -3.20
N SER A 70 5.85 9.09 -3.18
CA SER A 70 6.45 10.44 -3.21
C SER A 70 6.19 11.14 -4.53
N ASP A 71 6.43 10.45 -5.66
CA ASP A 71 6.25 11.02 -7.00
C ASP A 71 4.80 11.38 -7.28
N MET A 72 3.84 10.56 -6.86
CA MET A 72 2.42 10.88 -6.98
C MET A 72 2.06 12.15 -6.20
N ARG A 73 2.55 12.29 -4.96
CA ARG A 73 2.32 13.49 -4.13
C ARG A 73 2.94 14.73 -4.77
N PHE A 74 4.16 14.60 -5.31
CA PHE A 74 4.83 15.67 -6.01
C PHE A 74 4.05 16.14 -7.25
N ASN A 75 3.60 15.20 -8.08
CA ASN A 75 2.81 15.52 -9.27
C ASN A 75 1.45 16.17 -8.93
N LEU A 76 0.78 15.72 -7.86
CA LEU A 76 -0.44 16.37 -7.36
C LEU A 76 -0.17 17.77 -6.79
N LEU A 77 0.96 17.96 -6.10
CA LEU A 77 1.40 19.29 -5.66
C LEU A 77 1.66 20.22 -6.83
N ALA A 78 2.28 19.74 -7.91
CA ALA A 78 2.48 20.53 -9.12
C ALA A 78 1.15 20.99 -9.75
N LEU A 79 0.16 20.09 -9.83
CA LEU A 79 -1.20 20.42 -10.28
C LEU A 79 -1.85 21.48 -9.38
N LEU A 80 -1.72 21.32 -8.06
CA LEU A 80 -2.24 22.28 -7.09
C LEU A 80 -1.57 23.66 -7.26
N LEU A 81 -0.25 23.70 -7.39
CA LEU A 81 0.50 24.94 -7.63
C LEU A 81 0.08 25.63 -8.92
N PHE A 82 -0.22 24.88 -9.98
CA PHE A 82 -0.76 25.43 -11.21
C PHE A 82 -2.11 26.13 -10.99
N VAL A 83 -3.05 25.48 -10.29
CA VAL A 83 -4.36 26.06 -9.96
C VAL A 83 -4.22 27.30 -9.07
N VAL A 84 -3.38 27.21 -8.04
CA VAL A 84 -3.09 28.35 -7.15
C VAL A 84 -2.46 29.51 -7.92
N GLY A 85 -1.56 29.23 -8.88
CA GLY A 85 -0.95 30.24 -9.74
C GLY A 85 -1.98 30.98 -10.58
N LEU A 86 -2.94 30.27 -11.18
CA LEU A 86 -4.05 30.90 -11.92
C LEU A 86 -4.93 31.76 -11.01
N ALA A 87 -5.24 31.26 -9.80
CA ALA A 87 -6.04 31.99 -8.83
C ALA A 87 -5.34 33.27 -8.34
N LEU A 88 -4.02 33.20 -8.10
CA LEU A 88 -3.20 34.35 -7.74
C LEU A 88 -3.10 35.36 -8.87
N ALA A 89 -2.90 34.91 -10.11
CA ALA A 89 -2.88 35.79 -11.28
C ALA A 89 -4.20 36.56 -11.41
N TYR A 90 -5.33 35.87 -11.30
CA TYR A 90 -6.64 36.50 -11.26
C TYR A 90 -6.77 37.50 -10.10
N GLY A 91 -6.43 37.09 -8.87
CA GLY A 91 -6.54 37.92 -7.69
C GLY A 91 -5.72 39.21 -7.81
N MET A 92 -4.47 39.12 -8.28
CA MET A 92 -3.61 40.30 -8.49
C MET A 92 -4.17 41.23 -9.57
N LEU A 93 -4.65 40.69 -10.69
CA LEU A 93 -5.24 41.50 -11.76
C LEU A 93 -6.53 42.19 -11.32
N ALA A 94 -7.40 41.48 -10.61
CA ALA A 94 -8.67 42.00 -10.10
C ALA A 94 -8.46 43.10 -9.04
N LEU A 95 -7.41 43.00 -8.22
CA LEU A 95 -7.05 44.02 -7.23
C LEU A 95 -6.56 45.33 -7.87
N ILE A 96 -5.86 45.25 -9.00
CA ILE A 96 -5.34 46.42 -9.72
C ILE A 96 -6.46 47.06 -10.56
N SER A 97 -7.19 46.25 -11.31
CA SER A 97 -8.30 46.69 -12.15
C SER A 97 -9.29 45.54 -12.34
N PRO A 98 -10.54 45.67 -11.89
CA PRO A 98 -11.55 44.62 -12.04
C PRO A 98 -11.72 44.15 -13.49
N GLU A 99 -11.68 45.08 -14.46
CA GLU A 99 -11.78 44.75 -15.90
C GLU A 99 -10.67 43.80 -16.38
N SER A 100 -9.44 43.97 -15.91
CA SER A 100 -8.33 43.06 -16.29
C SER A 100 -8.51 41.66 -15.70
N GLY A 101 -9.07 41.58 -14.48
CA GLY A 101 -9.42 40.30 -13.86
C GLY A 101 -10.51 39.57 -14.64
N ASP A 102 -11.56 40.28 -15.05
CA ASP A 102 -12.65 39.73 -15.86
C ASP A 102 -12.18 39.30 -17.25
N MET A 103 -11.32 40.10 -17.89
CA MET A 103 -10.73 39.74 -19.18
C MET A 103 -9.86 38.46 -19.05
N PHE A 104 -9.05 38.36 -17.99
CA PHE A 104 -8.26 37.16 -17.70
C PHE A 104 -9.15 35.93 -17.48
N LEU A 105 -10.18 36.04 -16.63
CA LEU A 105 -11.13 34.94 -16.42
C LEU A 105 -11.83 34.53 -17.71
N THR A 106 -12.25 35.50 -18.52
CA THR A 106 -12.92 35.24 -19.80
C THR A 106 -12.01 34.45 -20.74
N VAL A 107 -10.73 34.82 -20.83
CA VAL A 107 -9.74 34.09 -21.62
C VAL A 107 -9.55 32.68 -21.07
N VAL A 108 -9.28 32.52 -19.76
CA VAL A 108 -9.07 31.21 -19.13
C VAL A 108 -10.29 30.29 -19.34
N LEU A 109 -11.50 30.82 -19.16
CA LEU A 109 -12.75 30.07 -19.34
C LEU A 109 -13.07 29.78 -20.81
N SER A 110 -12.62 30.62 -21.74
CA SER A 110 -12.73 30.34 -23.18
C SER A 110 -11.97 29.06 -23.55
N TYR A 111 -10.85 28.81 -22.87
CA TYR A 111 -10.04 27.59 -23.05
C TYR A 111 -10.33 26.49 -22.02
N LYS A 112 -11.48 26.55 -21.31
CA LYS A 112 -11.82 25.57 -20.24
C LYS A 112 -11.74 24.11 -20.69
N TRP A 113 -12.11 23.82 -21.95
CA TRP A 113 -12.05 22.47 -22.49
C TRP A 113 -10.62 22.00 -22.72
N VAL A 114 -9.75 22.88 -23.21
CA VAL A 114 -8.31 22.59 -23.37
C VAL A 114 -7.70 22.31 -22.00
N LEU A 115 -7.97 23.16 -21.01
CA LEU A 115 -7.52 22.96 -19.62
C LEU A 115 -8.03 21.65 -19.02
N LEU A 116 -9.32 21.34 -19.19
CA LEU A 116 -9.90 20.07 -18.72
C LEU A 116 -9.24 18.86 -19.38
N THR A 117 -9.02 18.89 -20.70
CA THR A 117 -8.35 17.78 -21.40
C THR A 117 -6.90 17.61 -20.97
N MET A 118 -6.20 18.71 -20.70
CA MET A 118 -4.82 18.67 -20.18
C MET A 118 -4.79 18.04 -18.78
N VAL A 119 -5.67 18.47 -17.87
CA VAL A 119 -5.77 17.91 -16.51
C VAL A 119 -6.18 16.44 -16.56
N ALA A 120 -7.20 16.11 -17.34
CA ALA A 120 -7.67 14.73 -17.49
C ALA A 120 -6.59 13.83 -18.11
N GLY A 121 -5.88 14.30 -19.12
CA GLY A 121 -4.77 13.58 -19.74
C GLY A 121 -3.61 13.36 -18.77
N PHE A 122 -3.26 14.38 -17.99
CA PHE A 122 -2.23 14.28 -16.95
C PHE A 122 -2.62 13.27 -15.86
N LEU A 123 -3.86 13.33 -15.35
CA LEU A 123 -4.36 12.37 -14.36
C LEU A 123 -4.46 10.95 -14.94
N ALA A 124 -4.91 10.81 -16.18
CA ALA A 124 -4.96 9.52 -16.86
C ALA A 124 -3.55 8.93 -17.04
N PHE A 125 -2.57 9.76 -17.40
CA PHE A 125 -1.17 9.36 -17.49
C PHE A 125 -0.65 8.86 -16.14
N LEU A 126 -0.83 9.64 -15.07
CA LEU A 126 -0.46 9.22 -13.71
C LEU A 126 -1.15 7.92 -13.27
N PHE A 127 -2.43 7.77 -13.62
CA PHE A 127 -3.19 6.57 -13.30
C PHE A 127 -2.68 5.33 -14.06
N ILE A 128 -2.41 5.48 -15.35
CA ILE A 128 -1.88 4.40 -16.19
C ILE A 128 -0.50 3.99 -15.71
N ASP A 129 0.38 4.95 -15.43
CA ASP A 129 1.73 4.72 -14.91
C ASP A 129 1.69 3.91 -13.61
N GLN A 130 0.85 4.31 -12.66
CA GLN A 130 0.65 3.55 -11.42
C GLN A 130 0.07 2.15 -11.63
N ARG A 131 -0.88 2.00 -12.56
CA ARG A 131 -1.52 0.72 -12.85
C ARG A 131 -0.55 -0.26 -13.50
N LEU A 132 0.27 0.20 -14.44
CA LEU A 132 1.30 -0.61 -15.09
C LEU A 132 2.39 -1.01 -14.09
N ALA A 133 2.82 -0.08 -13.25
CA ALA A 133 3.83 -0.35 -12.22
C ALA A 133 3.37 -1.36 -11.16
N LYS A 134 2.05 -1.51 -10.93
CA LYS A 134 1.48 -2.54 -10.04
C LYS A 134 1.43 -3.95 -10.65
N ARG A 135 1.47 -4.09 -11.97
CA ARG A 135 1.41 -5.40 -12.67
C ARG A 135 2.76 -6.09 -12.83
N SER A 136 3.86 -5.39 -12.54
CA SER A 136 5.22 -5.90 -12.69
C SER A 136 5.75 -6.68 -11.47
N TYR A 137 4.90 -6.94 -10.47
CA TYR A 137 5.22 -7.71 -9.27
C TYR A 137 4.29 -8.92 -9.14
#